data_AF-A0A0V8QHM8-F1
#
_entry.id   AF-A0A0V8QHM8-F1
#
_cell.length_a   1.000
_cell.length_b   1.000
_cell.length_c   1.000
_cell.angle_alpha   90.00
_cell.angle_beta   90.00
_cell.angle_gamma   90.00
#
_symmetry.space_group_name_H-M   'P 1'
#
loop_
_entity.id
_entity.type
_entity.pdbx_description
1 polymer ?
#
loop_
_entity_poly.entity_id
_entity_poly.type
_entity_poly.pdbx_seq_one_letter_code
_entity_poly.pdbx_strand_id
1 'polypeptide(L)'
;MLSMIFLALYYFFIILEGVLFLYIISVWFPGSAIRRVLYELLQPIFSLIQLLLKHSVFKSGLGDFSPMIALLLFSYLQTLFYQLSSY
;
A
#
# COMPACT_ATOMS: atom_id res chain seq x y z
N MET A 1 -3.23 -18.31 -19.01
CA MET A 1 -1.99 -17.54 -18.73
C MET A 1 -2.29 -16.17 -18.12
N LEU A 2 -3.10 -15.31 -18.75
CA LEU A 2 -3.48 -14.00 -18.18
C LEU A 2 -4.14 -14.07 -16.79
N SER A 3 -5.08 -15.00 -16.59
CA SER A 3 -5.71 -15.20 -15.27
C SER A 3 -4.71 -15.55 -14.16
N MET A 4 -3.66 -16.34 -14.46
CA MET A 4 -2.60 -16.65 -13.49
C MET A 4 -1.75 -15.43 -13.12
N ILE A 5 -1.52 -14.52 -14.08
CA ILE A 5 -0.80 -13.27 -13.84
C ILE A 5 -1.61 -12.35 -12.92
N PHE A 6 -2.92 -12.21 -13.18
CA PHE A 6 -3.80 -11.41 -12.31
C PHE A 6 -3.94 -12.00 -10.90
N LEU A 7 -3.98 -13.33 -10.79
CA LEU A 7 -3.98 -14.02 -9.50
C LEU A 7 -2.67 -13.78 -8.73
N ALA A 8 -1.52 -13.82 -9.41
CA ALA A 8 -0.23 -13.51 -8.79
C ALA A 8 -0.15 -12.06 -8.31
N LEU A 9 -0.65 -11.11 -9.11
CA LEU A 9 -0.75 -9.70 -8.71
C LEU A 9 -1.68 -9.52 -7.51
N TYR A 10 -2.84 -10.20 -7.50
CA TYR A 10 -3.76 -10.19 -6.38
C TYR A 10 -3.06 -10.61 -5.07
N TYR A 11 -2.38 -11.76 -5.06
CA TYR A 11 -1.65 -12.22 -3.88
C TYR A 11 -0.48 -11.30 -3.51
N PHE A 12 0.21 -10.71 -4.50
CA PHE A 12 1.26 -9.73 -4.26
C PHE A 12 0.74 -8.51 -3.48
N PHE A 13 -0.39 -7.94 -3.90
CA PHE A 13 -0.99 -6.80 -3.20
C PHE A 13 -1.56 -7.17 -1.82
N ILE A 14 -2.01 -8.42 -1.60
CA ILE A 14 -2.37 -8.91 -0.26
C ILE A 14 -1.16 -8.92 0.67
N ILE A 15 -0.04 -9.46 0.21
CA ILE A 15 1.20 -9.50 1.02
C ILE A 15 1.63 -8.07 1.35
N LEU A 16 1.56 -7.16 0.38
CA LEU A 16 1.92 -5.77 0.54
C LEU A 16 1.01 -5.02 1.53
N GLU A 17 -0.29 -5.30 1.51
CA GLU A 17 -1.23 -4.81 2.52
C GLU A 17 -0.90 -5.35 3.91
N GLY A 18 -0.53 -6.63 4.02
CA GLY A 18 -0.08 -7.21 5.30
C GLY A 18 1.16 -6.51 5.85
N VAL A 19 2.16 -6.23 4.99
CA VAL A 19 3.36 -5.46 5.35
C VAL A 19 3.00 -4.04 5.80
N LEU A 20 2.07 -3.39 5.10
CA LEU A 20 1.57 -2.07 5.44
C LEU A 20 0.88 -2.06 6.81
N PHE A 21 0.10 -3.10 7.10
CA PHE A 21 -0.52 -3.31 8.41
C PHE A 21 0.53 -3.46 9.52
N LEU A 22 1.55 -4.28 9.29
CA LEU A 22 2.68 -4.42 10.22
C LEU A 22 3.39 -3.08 10.45
N TYR A 23 3.56 -2.27 9.40
CA TYR A 23 4.11 -0.93 9.53
C TYR A 23 3.24 -0.04 10.42
N ILE A 24 1.91 0.00 10.20
CA ILE A 24 0.99 0.79 11.02
C ILE A 24 1.03 0.35 12.48
N ILE A 25 1.01 -0.96 12.76
CA ILE A 25 1.11 -1.49 14.13
C ILE A 25 2.48 -1.12 14.73
N SER A 26 3.56 -1.17 13.95
CA SER A 26 4.90 -0.81 14.42
C SER A 26 5.03 0.65 14.85
N VAL A 27 4.16 1.56 14.39
CA VAL A 27 4.11 2.96 14.85
C VAL A 27 3.80 3.04 16.34
N TRP A 28 3.06 2.08 16.89
CA TRP A 28 2.69 2.01 18.30
C TRP A 28 3.84 1.52 19.19
N PHE A 29 4.88 0.94 18.60
CA PHE A 29 6.07 0.44 19.31
C PHE A 29 7.30 1.28 18.95
N PRO A 30 7.57 2.38 19.67
CA PRO A 30 8.72 3.24 19.40
C PRO A 30 10.05 2.48 19.63
N GLY A 31 10.98 2.58 18.68
CA GLY A 31 12.35 2.07 18.81
C GLY A 31 12.66 0.75 18.09
N SER A 32 11.74 0.16 17.34
CA SER A 32 12.01 -1.08 16.61
C SER A 32 12.79 -0.85 15.31
N ALA A 33 13.94 -1.54 15.13
CA ALA A 33 14.67 -1.57 13.86
C ALA A 33 13.79 -2.11 12.71
N ILE A 34 12.83 -2.98 13.04
CA ILE A 34 11.79 -3.47 12.15
C ILE A 34 11.02 -2.33 11.47
N ARG A 35 10.67 -1.27 12.20
CA ARG A 35 9.93 -0.14 11.62
C ARG A 35 10.70 0.53 10.49
N ARG A 36 12.03 0.65 10.63
CA ARG A 36 12.88 1.28 9.60
C ARG A 36 12.94 0.42 8.34
N VAL A 37 13.08 -0.90 8.49
CA VAL A 37 13.06 -1.84 7.36
C VAL A 37 11.70 -1.81 6.65
N LEU A 38 10.60 -1.84 7.42
CA LEU A 38 9.25 -1.75 6.86
C LEU A 38 9.03 -0.42 6.13
N TYR A 39 9.52 0.69 6.70
CA TYR A 39 9.43 2.00 6.07
C TYR A 39 10.21 2.04 4.77
N GLU A 40 11.47 1.58 4.73
CA GLU A 40 12.29 1.57 3.51
C GLU A 40 11.66 0.72 2.40
N LEU A 41 11.02 -0.41 2.75
CA LEU A 41 10.32 -1.26 1.80
C LEU A 41 9.05 -0.59 1.23
N LEU A 42 8.31 0.16 2.05
CA LEU A 42 7.08 0.84 1.67
C LEU A 42 7.31 2.24 1.09
N GLN A 43 8.48 2.84 1.32
CA GLN A 43 8.86 4.19 0.90
C GLN A 43 8.65 4.45 -0.60
N PRO A 44 9.03 3.56 -1.55
CA PRO A 44 8.76 3.80 -2.95
C PRO A 44 7.25 3.95 -3.22
N ILE A 45 6.42 3.16 -2.57
CA ILE A 45 4.96 3.19 -2.75
C ILE A 45 4.36 4.44 -2.10
N PHE A 46 4.79 4.77 -0.88
CA PHE A 46 4.39 6.01 -0.23
C PHE A 46 4.79 7.24 -1.03
N SER A 47 5.96 7.24 -1.67
CA SER A 47 6.40 8.34 -2.52
C SER A 47 5.49 8.53 -3.73
N LEU A 48 5.07 7.43 -4.38
CA LEU A 48 4.14 7.47 -5.51
C LEU A 48 2.76 7.95 -5.05
N ILE A 49 2.26 7.46 -3.92
CA ILE A 49 0.99 7.90 -3.35
C ILE A 49 1.05 9.39 -2.99
N GLN A 50 2.13 9.85 -2.37
CA GLN A 50 2.34 11.27 -2.08
C GLN A 50 2.39 12.11 -3.34
N LEU A 51 2.99 11.61 -4.43
CA LEU A 51 3.00 12.29 -5.73
C LEU A 51 1.59 12.41 -6.29
N LEU A 52 0.81 11.33 -6.26
CA LEU A 52 -0.60 11.33 -6.67
C LEU A 52 -1.44 12.29 -5.83
N LEU A 53 -1.20 12.35 -4.52
CA LEU A 53 -1.93 13.23 -3.60
C LEU A 53 -1.54 14.69 -3.74
N LYS A 54 -0.26 14.99 -3.98
CA LYS A 54 0.22 16.36 -4.28
C LYS A 54 -0.42 16.93 -5.54
N HIS A 55 -0.80 16.07 -6.48
CA HIS A 55 -1.49 16.45 -7.73
C HIS A 55 -3.03 16.39 -7.62
N SER A 56 -3.57 15.98 -6.46
CA SER A 56 -5.01 15.82 -6.22
C SER A 56 -5.57 16.94 -5.31
N VAL A 57 -6.89 16.93 -5.11
CA VAL A 57 -7.64 17.82 -4.21
C VAL A 57 -7.13 17.75 -2.76
N PHE A 58 -6.41 16.69 -2.39
CA PHE A 58 -5.73 16.49 -1.11
C PHE A 58 -4.40 17.25 -0.95
N LYS A 59 -4.24 18.41 -1.62
CA LYS A 59 -3.08 19.30 -1.52
C LYS A 59 -2.97 20.03 -0.15
N SER A 60 -3.56 19.50 0.92
CA SER A 60 -3.49 20.11 2.25
C SER A 60 -2.37 19.47 3.06
N GLY A 61 -1.49 20.28 3.66
CA GLY A 61 -0.39 19.87 4.54
C GLY A 61 -0.83 19.30 5.90
N LEU A 62 -1.96 18.60 5.96
CA LEU A 62 -2.48 17.94 7.13
C LEU A 62 -2.05 16.47 7.08
N GLY A 63 -1.05 16.09 7.89
CA GLY A 63 -0.71 14.70 8.23
C GLY A 63 -0.24 13.79 7.09
N ASP A 64 0.66 12.86 7.39
CA ASP A 64 1.02 11.78 6.47
C ASP A 64 -0.14 10.77 6.36
N PHE A 65 -1.18 11.10 5.58
CA PHE A 65 -2.28 10.18 5.24
C PHE A 65 -1.87 9.09 4.24
N SER A 66 -0.63 9.10 3.76
CA SER A 66 -0.08 8.14 2.80
C SER A 66 -0.33 6.67 3.19
N PRO A 67 -0.21 6.24 4.47
CA PRO A 67 -0.50 4.85 4.85
C PRO A 67 -1.97 4.47 4.71
N MET A 68 -2.89 5.37 5.08
CA MET A 68 -4.34 5.15 4.93
C MET A 68 -4.75 5.08 3.46
N ILE A 69 -4.15 5.93 2.63
CA ILE A 69 -4.42 5.96 1.20
C ILE A 69 -3.78 4.76 0.50
N ALA A 70 -2.62 4.30 0.99
CA ALA A 70 -2.01 3.04 0.55
C ALA A 70 -2.91 1.83 0.84
N LEU A 71 -3.53 1.76 2.04
CA LEU A 71 -4.50 0.70 2.36
C LEU A 71 -5.65 0.70 1.35
N LEU A 72 -6.26 1.86 1.13
CA LEU A 72 -7.40 1.98 0.23
C LEU A 72 -7.03 1.64 -1.22
N LEU A 73 -5.85 2.09 -1.67
CA LEU A 73 -5.33 1.79 -3.01
C LEU A 73 -5.06 0.30 -3.19
N PHE A 74 -4.43 -0.36 -2.21
CA PHE A 74 -4.15 -1.80 -2.27
C PHE A 74 -5.44 -2.61 -2.28
N SER A 75 -6.40 -2.29 -1.40
CA SER A 75 -7.70 -2.96 -1.37
C SER A 75 -8.47 -2.82 -2.70
N TYR A 76 -8.43 -1.63 -3.30
CA TYR A 76 -9.01 -1.39 -4.62
C TYR A 76 -8.32 -2.22 -5.70
N LEU A 77 -6.99 -2.19 -5.75
CA LEU A 77 -6.19 -2.96 -6.72
C LEU A 77 -6.41 -4.46 -6.58
N GLN A 78 -6.47 -4.99 -5.36
CA GLN A 78 -6.80 -6.39 -5.11
C GLN A 78 -8.17 -6.75 -5.67
N THR A 79 -9.20 -5.95 -5.39
CA THR A 79 -10.56 -6.18 -5.90
C THR A 79 -10.59 -6.18 -7.42
N LEU A 80 -9.89 -5.23 -8.04
CA LEU A 80 -9.77 -5.11 -9.49
C LEU A 80 -9.09 -6.35 -10.09
N PHE A 81 -7.93 -6.77 -9.55
CA PHE A 81 -7.21 -7.92 -10.07
C PHE A 81 -7.94 -9.24 -9.83
N TYR A 82 -8.63 -9.37 -8.71
CA TYR A 82 -9.50 -10.52 -8.44
C TYR A 82 -10.61 -10.63 -9.49
N GLN A 83 -11.32 -9.53 -9.75
CA GLN A 83 -12.36 -9.49 -10.78
C GLN A 83 -11.80 -9.80 -12.17
N LEU A 84 -10.68 -9.19 -12.56
CA LEU A 84 -10.01 -9.47 -13.84
C LEU A 84 -9.49 -10.90 -13.98
N SER A 85 -9.18 -11.58 -12.87
CA SER A 85 -8.78 -12.99 -12.90
C SER A 85 -9.95 -13.96 -13.13
N SER A 86 -11.18 -13.50 -12.86
CA SER A 86 -12.42 -14.27 -12.97
C SER A 86 -13.13 -14.15 -14.33
N TYR A 87 -12.63 -13.28 -15.21
CA TYR A 87 -13.01 -13.18 -16.62
C TYR A 87 -12.03 -13.98 -17.50
#